data_AF-A0A1H2R6K0-F1
#
_entry.id   AF-A0A1H2R6K0-F1
#
_cell.length_a   1.000
_cell.length_b   1.000
_cell.length_c   1.000
_cell.angle_alpha   90.00
_cell.angle_beta   90.00
_cell.angle_gamma   90.00
#
_symmetry.space_group_name_H-M   'P 1'
#
loop_
_entity.id
_entity.type
_entity.pdbx_description
1 polymer ?
#
loop_
_entity_poly.entity_id
_entity_poly.type
_entity_poly.pdbx_seq_one_letter_code
_entity_poly.pdbx_strand_id
1 'polypeptide(L)' 'MSLIEKICPVCGNKFEVEERLADRELYCTLGCCLQADGERSEKIAVGS' A
#
# COMPACT_ATOMS: atom_id res chain seq x y z
N MET A 1 1.81 15.23 -16.48
CA MET A 1 1.54 14.17 -15.48
C MET A 1 1.85 14.78 -14.13
N SER A 2 0.87 14.87 -13.24
CA SER A 2 1.05 15.38 -11.87
C SER A 2 1.23 14.18 -10.95
N LEU A 3 2.34 14.16 -10.21
CA LEU A 3 2.62 13.17 -9.17
C LEU A 3 2.38 13.84 -7.82
N ILE A 4 1.76 13.12 -6.88
CA ILE A 4 1.58 13.56 -5.50
C ILE A 4 2.33 12.63 -4.56
N GLU A 5 2.94 13.21 -3.52
CA GLU A 5 3.56 12.43 -2.43
C GLU A 5 2.46 11.96 -1.47
N LYS A 6 2.45 10.65 -1.17
CA LYS A 6 1.60 10.04 -0.15
C LYS A 6 2.45 9.26 0.84
N ILE A 7 1.89 9.04 2.02
CA ILE A 7 2.49 8.21 3.06
C ILE A 7 1.71 6.91 3.12
N CYS A 8 2.40 5.78 3.01
CA CYS A 8 1.76 4.48 3.12
C CYS A 8 1.33 4.25 4.58
N PRO A 9 0.04 3.99 4.84
CA PRO A 9 -0.45 3.81 6.21
C PRO A 9 0.05 2.52 6.87
N VAL A 10 0.59 1.57 6.10
CA VAL A 10 1.05 0.26 6.60
C VAL A 10 2.50 0.32 7.08
N CYS A 11 3.40 0.95 6.32
CA CYS A 11 4.82 0.98 6.62
C CYS A 11 5.37 2.37 6.95
N GLY A 12 4.57 3.43 6.78
CA GLY A 12 4.99 4.82 7.01
C GLY A 12 5.93 5.41 5.95
N ASN A 13 6.23 4.67 4.88
CA ASN A 13 7.10 5.16 3.80
C ASN A 13 6.38 6.18 2.92
N LYS A 14 7.14 7.17 2.48
CA LYS A 14 6.71 8.15 1.46
C LYS A 14 6.86 7.55 0.08
N PHE A 15 5.87 7.76 -0.77
CA PHE A 15 5.88 7.29 -2.16
C PHE A 15 5.11 8.26 -3.05
N GLU A 16 5.46 8.27 -4.33
CA GLU A 16 4.83 9.13 -5.33
C GLU A 16 3.80 8.33 -6.13
N VAL A 17 2.61 8.92 -6.32
CA VAL A 17 1.54 8.34 -7.14
C VAL A 17 1.03 9.37 -8.12
N GLU A 18 0.53 8.92 -9.27
CA GLU A 18 -0.16 9.81 -10.18
C GLU A 18 -1.42 10.37 -9.53
N GLU A 19 -1.67 11.67 -9.67
CA GLU A 19 -2.84 12.35 -9.10
C GLU A 19 -4.17 11.67 -9.48
N ARG A 20 -4.25 11.09 -10.68
CA ARG A 20 -5.42 10.36 -11.17
C ARG A 20 -5.63 9.02 -10.47
N LEU A 21 -4.54 8.43 -9.98
CA LEU A 21 -4.52 7.16 -9.25
C LEU A 21 -4.48 7.39 -7.75
N ALA A 22 -4.18 8.61 -7.27
CA ALA A 22 -4.08 8.95 -5.87
C ALA A 22 -5.32 8.57 -5.04
N ASP A 23 -6.51 8.60 -5.62
CA ASP A 23 -7.75 8.19 -4.95
C ASP A 23 -7.82 6.66 -4.75
N ARG A 24 -7.22 5.89 -5.67
CA ARG A 24 -7.23 4.41 -5.68
C ARG A 24 -5.98 3.79 -5.05
N GLU A 25 -4.84 4.48 -5.14
CA GLU A 25 -3.53 3.97 -4.76
C GLU A 25 -3.16 4.53 -3.37
N LEU A 26 -3.40 3.71 -2.36
CA LEU A 26 -3.21 4.03 -0.93
C LEU A 26 -1.90 3.49 -0.37
N TYR A 27 -1.31 2.49 -1.01
CA TYR A 27 -0.17 1.73 -0.49
C TYR A 27 1.05 1.89 -1.39
N CYS A 28 2.24 1.99 -0.80
CA CYS A 28 3.48 2.14 -1.56
C CYS A 28 3.87 0.88 -2.34
N THR A 29 3.35 -0.28 -1.94
CA THR A 29 3.64 -1.57 -2.55
C THR A 29 2.44 -2.51 -2.45
N LEU A 30 2.38 -3.48 -3.37
CA LEU A 30 1.44 -4.60 -3.31
C LEU A 30 1.53 -5.37 -1.97
N GLY A 31 2.72 -5.50 -1.38
CA GLY A 31 2.90 -6.14 -0.08
C GLY A 31 2.23 -5.38 1.07
N CYS A 32 2.21 -4.05 1.03
CA CYS A 32 1.45 -3.25 1.99
C CYS A 32 -0.06 -3.36 1.74
N CYS A 33 -0.48 -3.40 0.47
CA CYS A 33 -1.88 -3.63 0.11
C CYS A 33 -2.40 -4.97 0.65
N LEU A 34 -1.63 -6.05 0.45
CA LEU A 34 -1.94 -7.39 0.96
C LEU A 34 -1.93 -7.46 2.49
N GLN A 35 -1.03 -6.74 3.16
CA GLN A 35 -1.05 -6.66 4.63
C GLN A 35 -2.31 -5.98 5.15
N ALA A 36 -2.74 -4.88 4.52
CA ALA A 36 -3.96 -4.17 4.91
C ALA A 36 -5.24 -4.97 4.63
N ASP A 37 -5.29 -5.73 3.53
CA ASP A 37 -6.40 -6.65 3.22
C ASP A 37 -6.39 -7.91 4.13
N GLY A 38 -5.19 -8.36 4.51
CA GLY A 38 -4.94 -9.54 5.33
C GLY A 38 -5.35 -9.43 6.80
N GLU A 39 -5.64 -8.24 7.33
CA GLU A 39 -6.12 -8.05 8.71
C GLU A 39 -7.54 -8.63 8.96
N ARG A 40 -8.12 -9.39 8.02
CA ARG A 40 -9.36 -10.15 8.20
C ARG A 40 -9.21 -11.68 8.34
N SER A 41 -8.00 -12.24 8.36
CA SER A 41 -7.81 -13.64 8.80
C SER A 41 -6.38 -13.95 9.22
N GLU A 42 -6.23 -14.18 10.52
CA GLU A 42 -5.06 -14.80 11.12
C GLU A 42 -4.70 -16.11 10.38
N LYS A 43 -3.39 -16.23 10.06
CA LYS A 43 -2.66 -17.45 9.66
C LYS A 43 -2.92 -17.98 8.25
N ILE A 44 -2.04 -17.63 7.31
CA ILE A 44 -1.33 -18.65 6.51
C ILE A 44 0.11 -18.20 6.26
N ALA A 45 1.01 -19.15 6.46
CA ALA A 45 2.46 -19.00 6.47
C ALA A 45 3.03 -18.43 5.17
N VAL A 46 3.95 -17.46 5.29
CA VAL A 46 4.97 -17.27 4.25
C VAL A 46 6.14 -18.19 4.58
N GLY A 47 6.26 -19.25 3.79
CA GLY A 47 7.46 -20.07 3.74
C GLY A 47 8.53 -19.37 2.93
N SER A 48 9.77 -19.50 3.39
CA SER A 48 10.96 -19.81 2.58
C SER A 48 11.96 -20.49 3.50
#